data_AF-A0A5N0EDM6-F1
#
_entry.id   AF-A0A5N0EDM6-F1
#
_cell.length_a   1.000
_cell.length_b   1.000
_cell.length_c   1.000
_cell.angle_alpha   90.00
_cell.angle_beta   90.00
_cell.angle_gamma   90.00
#
_symmetry.space_group_name_H-M   'P 1'
#
loop_
_entity.id
_entity.type
_entity.pdbx_description
1 polymer ?
#
loop_
_entity_poly.entity_id
_entity_poly.type
_entity_poly.pdbx_seq_one_letter_code
_entity_poly.pdbx_strand_id
1 'polypeptide(L)' 'MTAMHCTHCGSEGLLPGYIEDSGDSSRGHARWVEGPLEIGFWGAKRTGRTHWLVDAYRCEECSHLELFTRTKDG' A
#
# COMPACT_ATOMS: atom_id res chain seq x y z
N MET A 1 -13.41 -11.78 -14.90
CA MET A 1 -12.53 -11.21 -13.86
C MET A 1 -11.13 -11.69 -14.18
N THR A 2 -10.17 -10.79 -14.33
CA THR A 2 -8.77 -11.16 -14.60
C THR A 2 -8.16 -11.71 -13.32
N ALA A 3 -7.53 -12.88 -13.36
CA ALA A 3 -6.81 -13.42 -12.20
C ALA A 3 -5.63 -12.50 -11.86
N MET A 4 -5.46 -12.20 -10.57
CA MET A 4 -4.30 -11.44 -10.10
C MET A 4 -3.03 -12.25 -10.32
N HIS A 5 -2.01 -11.61 -10.88
CA HIS A 5 -0.71 -12.19 -11.14
C HIS A 5 0.37 -11.16 -10.83
N CYS A 6 1.58 -11.63 -10.57
CA CYS A 6 2.75 -10.80 -10.44
C CYS A 6 3.04 -10.10 -11.77
N THR A 7 2.97 -8.78 -11.79
CA THR A 7 3.25 -7.93 -12.95
C THR A 7 4.72 -7.95 -13.37
N HIS A 8 5.62 -8.40 -12.48
CA HIS A 8 7.04 -8.54 -12.79
C HIS A 8 7.40 -9.86 -13.49
N CYS A 9 6.90 -11.01 -13.01
CA CYS A 9 7.29 -12.34 -13.52
C CYS A 9 6.14 -13.17 -14.11
N GLY A 10 4.89 -12.72 -14.00
CA GLY A 10 3.71 -13.40 -14.51
C GLY A 10 3.14 -14.52 -13.63
N SER A 11 3.78 -14.87 -12.51
CA SER A 11 3.29 -15.93 -11.61
C SER A 11 1.95 -15.58 -10.94
N GLU A 12 1.08 -16.57 -10.78
CA GLU A 12 -0.18 -16.46 -10.01
C GLU A 12 0.02 -16.72 -8.51
N GLY A 13 1.22 -17.11 -8.07
CA GLY A 13 1.58 -17.38 -6.68
C GLY A 13 1.76 -16.09 -5.87
N LEU A 14 0.65 -15.42 -5.55
CA LEU A 14 0.59 -14.18 -4.77
C LEU A 14 0.08 -14.47 -3.34
N LEU A 15 0.90 -14.20 -2.33
CA LEU A 15 0.54 -14.30 -0.92
C LEU A 15 0.05 -12.96 -0.37
N PRO A 16 -1.10 -12.91 0.32
CA PRO A 16 -1.57 -11.69 0.96
C PRO A 16 -0.66 -11.30 2.14
N GLY A 17 -0.51 -9.99 2.33
CA GLY A 17 0.21 -9.38 3.45
C GLY A 17 -0.18 -7.92 3.61
N TYR A 18 0.53 -7.21 4.50
CA TYR A 18 0.36 -5.77 4.68
C TYR A 18 1.71 -5.12 4.98
N ILE A 19 1.82 -3.83 4.67
CA ILE A 19 2.96 -3.02 5.07
C ILE A 19 2.65 -2.44 6.44
N GLU A 20 3.43 -2.87 7.43
CA GLU A 20 3.37 -2.31 8.78
C GLU A 20 3.97 -0.89 8.77
N ASP A 21 3.21 0.07 9.32
CA ASP A 21 3.74 1.37 9.73
C ASP A 21 3.98 1.29 11.24
N SER A 22 5.24 1.31 11.66
CA SER A 22 5.67 1.19 13.05
C SER A 22 6.05 2.54 13.69
N GLY A 23 5.70 3.65 13.04
CA GLY A 23 5.93 4.98 13.61
C GLY A 23 5.14 5.24 14.89
N ASP A 24 5.65 6.13 15.74
CA ASP A 24 4.94 6.59 16.93
C ASP A 24 3.57 7.17 16.54
N SER A 25 2.50 6.77 17.26
CA SER A 25 1.09 7.09 16.97
C SER A 25 0.56 6.62 15.60
N SER A 26 1.26 5.71 14.92
CA SER A 26 0.77 5.09 13.69
C SER A 26 -0.46 4.21 13.95
N ARG A 27 -1.17 3.88 12.86
CA ARG A 27 -2.32 2.96 12.89
C ARG A 27 -1.90 1.48 12.73
N GLY A 28 -0.59 1.18 12.75
CA GLY A 28 -0.06 -0.16 12.51
C GLY A 28 -0.12 -0.64 11.05
N HIS A 29 -0.48 0.24 10.10
CA HIS A 29 -0.55 -0.09 8.67
C HIS A 29 -0.32 1.15 7.80
N ALA A 30 0.29 0.93 6.63
CA ALA A 30 0.51 1.97 5.63
C ALA A 30 -0.78 2.35 4.88
N ARG A 31 -0.82 3.59 4.38
CA ARG A 31 -1.91 4.13 3.56
C ARG A 31 -1.34 4.86 2.34
N TRP A 32 -2.03 4.76 1.21
CA TRP A 32 -1.74 5.60 0.06
C TRP A 32 -2.42 6.95 0.24
N VAL A 33 -1.67 8.03 0.03
CA VAL A 33 -2.15 9.41 0.19
C VAL A 33 -2.10 10.08 -1.17
N GLU A 34 -3.21 10.71 -1.55
CA GLU A 34 -3.34 11.40 -2.83
C GLU A 34 -2.34 12.57 -3.00
N GLY A 35 -1.84 12.71 -4.23
CA GLY A 35 -0.93 13.77 -4.63
C GLY A 35 0.55 13.52 -4.29
N PRO A 36 1.45 14.42 -4.72
CA PRO A 36 2.88 14.27 -4.48
C PRO A 36 3.20 14.35 -2.98
N LEU A 37 4.24 13.64 -2.53
CA LEU A 37 4.73 13.75 -1.16
C LEU A 37 5.19 15.19 -0.90
N GLU A 38 4.54 15.85 0.05
CA GLU A 38 4.95 17.15 0.57
C GLU A 38 5.31 17.01 2.04
N ILE A 39 6.47 17.52 2.44
CA ILE A 39 6.94 17.49 3.82
C ILE A 39 6.87 18.90 4.39
N GLY A 40 6.14 19.07 5.49
CA GLY A 40 6.09 20.30 6.27
C GLY A 40 6.83 20.16 7.60
N PHE A 41 6.67 21.15 8.47
CA PHE A 41 7.32 21.16 9.79
C PHE A 41 6.93 19.98 10.69
N TRP A 42 5.68 19.48 10.55
CA TRP A 42 5.13 18.36 11.33
C TRP A 42 5.14 17.03 10.56
N GLY A 43 5.96 16.90 9.51
CA GLY A 43 6.05 15.70 8.68
C GLY A 43 5.22 15.78 7.39
N ALA A 44 4.86 14.61 6.84
CA ALA A 44 4.14 14.52 5.57
C ALA A 44 2.77 15.20 5.66
N LYS A 45 2.48 16.11 4.72
CA LYS A 45 1.19 16.79 4.64
C LYS A 45 0.10 15.80 4.23
N ARG A 46 -0.87 15.62 5.10
CA ARG A 46 -1.97 14.65 4.97
C ARG A 46 -3.36 15.29 4.99
N THR A 47 -3.46 16.53 5.47
CA THR A 47 -4.73 17.26 5.63
C THR A 47 -5.34 17.60 4.28
N GLY A 48 -6.64 17.35 4.13
CA GLY A 48 -7.38 17.65 2.90
C GLY A 48 -7.12 16.69 1.73
N ARG A 49 -6.30 15.65 1.92
CA ARG A 49 -6.00 14.62 0.91
C ARG A 49 -6.83 13.37 1.17
N THR A 50 -7.14 12.62 0.13
CA THR A 50 -7.79 11.31 0.27
C THR A 50 -6.77 10.27 0.73
N HIS A 51 -7.16 9.41 1.68
CA HIS A 51 -6.37 8.31 2.19
C HIS A 51 -7.04 6.99 1.80
N TRP A 52 -6.24 6.05 1.30
CA TRP A 52 -6.71 4.73 0.90
C TRP A 52 -5.90 3.67 1.62
N LEU A 53 -6.57 2.63 2.09
CA LEU A 53 -5.89 1.44 2.61
C LEU A 53 -5.20 0.72 1.46
N VAL A 54 -4.02 0.18 1.75
CA VAL A 54 -3.22 -0.57 0.77
C VAL A 54 -3.27 -2.05 1.13
N ASP A 55 -3.72 -2.86 0.19
CA ASP A 55 -3.55 -4.30 0.21
C ASP A 55 -2.24 -4.64 -0.51
N ALA A 56 -1.46 -5.54 0.09
CA ALA A 56 -0.17 -5.95 -0.45
C ALA A 56 -0.18 -7.45 -0.72
N TYR A 57 0.43 -7.85 -1.84
CA TYR A 57 0.64 -9.24 -2.18
C TYR A 57 2.08 -9.49 -2.55
N ARG A 58 2.73 -10.45 -1.89
CA ARG A 58 4.11 -10.86 -2.21
C ARG A 58 4.08 -12.07 -3.14
N CYS A 59 4.77 -11.96 -4.26
CA CYS A 59 5.01 -13.11 -5.14
C CYS A 59 5.95 -14.13 -4.46
N GLU A 60 5.54 -15.39 -4.41
CA GLU A 60 6.36 -16.48 -3.85
C GLU A 60 7.62 -16.74 -4.68
N GLU A 61 7.53 -16.55 -6.00
CA GLU A 61 8.60 -16.88 -6.96
C GLU A 61 9.71 -15.82 -7.01
N CYS A 62 9.35 -14.54 -7.07
CA CYS A 62 10.31 -13.46 -7.32
C CYS A 62 10.37 -12.40 -6.20
N SER A 63 9.58 -12.56 -5.13
CA SER A 63 9.47 -11.60 -4.03
C SER A 63 8.98 -10.20 -4.40
N HIS A 64 8.48 -10.00 -5.63
CA HIS A 64 7.86 -8.74 -6.04
C HIS A 64 6.59 -8.46 -5.21
N LEU A 65 6.33 -7.18 -4.91
CA LEU A 65 5.16 -6.74 -4.18
C LEU A 65 4.19 -6.05 -5.12
N GLU A 66 2.99 -6.60 -5.21
CA GLU A 66 1.83 -5.94 -5.80
C GLU A 66 1.13 -5.11 -4.72
N LEU A 67 0.85 -3.84 -5.00
CA LEU A 67 0.15 -2.94 -4.08
C LEU A 67 -1.12 -2.41 -4.72
N PHE A 68 -2.25 -2.63 -4.07
CA PHE A 68 -3.56 -2.18 -4.54
C PHE A 68 -4.23 -1.32 -3.47
N THR A 69 -4.90 -0.25 -3.87
CA THR A 69 -5.75 0.52 -2.95
C THR A 69 -7.12 -0.15 -2.84
N ARG A 70 -7.64 -0.35 -1.62
CA ARG A 70 -9.06 -0.66 -1.39
C ARG A 70 -9.83 0.58 -0.96
N THR A 71 -11.16 0.52 -1.06
CA THR A 71 -12.08 1.64 -0.86
C THR A 71 -11.77 2.48 0.39
N LYS A 72 -11.95 3.80 0.25
CA LYS A 72 -11.58 4.88 1.19
C LYS A 72 -11.79 4.51 2.66
N ASP A 73 -10.74 4.70 3.46
CA ASP A 73 -10.81 4.66 4.93
C ASP A 73 -11.87 5.68 5.38
N GLY A 74 -12.93 5.21 6.05
CA GLY A 74 -14.02 6.05 6.58
C GLY A 74 -13.56 7.02 7.66
#